data_AF-A0A2A5BDZ6-F1
#
_entry.id   AF-A0A2A5BDZ6-F1
#
_cell.length_a   1.000
_cell.length_b   1.000
_cell.length_c   1.000
_cell.angle_alpha   90.00
_cell.angle_beta   90.00
_cell.angle_gamma   90.00
#
_symmetry.space_group_name_H-M   'P 1'
#
loop_
_entity.id
_entity.type
_entity.pdbx_description
1 polymer ?
#
loop_
_entity_poly.entity_id
_entity_poly.type
_entity_poly.pdbx_seq_one_letter_code
_entity_poly.pdbx_strand_id
1 'polypeptide(L)'
;MNFSKEETLVVTKTTKTLIVPKGIKKLVCSDIGLETLILNEEVVYVDCSHNKLTVLTVPNSVTYLKCCNNKLTVLIVPDGVTYLDCSCNRLTDLIVPDSVIHLKCYYNQLTILIVPDRVTSLDCYGNQLTELIVPNSVTNLDCSCNRLAKLILPDCVTSLDCSCNKLTKLTVPNSVTYLICHNNQLAKLILPNAVVNLDCSYNELIELIVPGSVTFLDCFGNLLEDLSKYNKLIKPKVVSLYDMCHVMVNENNIPRCFSKVYKVTCDGCGDKVVKDSAYTLCEGNREGYIRKTIKCKKCF
;
A
#
# COMPACT_ATOMS: atom_id res chain seq x y z
N MET A 1 13.47 -5.92 23.53
CA MET A 1 14.77 -5.75 24.21
C MET A 1 14.53 -4.92 25.46
N ASN A 2 15.06 -5.34 26.62
CA ASN A 2 15.02 -4.56 27.85
C ASN A 2 16.44 -4.05 28.13
N PHE A 3 16.60 -2.73 28.20
CA PHE A 3 17.88 -2.07 28.48
C PHE A 3 17.78 -1.33 29.81
N SER A 4 18.87 -1.29 30.57
CA SER A 4 18.91 -0.44 31.76
C SER A 4 18.94 1.04 31.38
N LYS A 5 18.67 1.91 32.37
CA LYS A 5 18.79 3.37 32.18
C LYS A 5 20.23 3.79 31.85
N GLU A 6 21.22 3.09 32.41
CA GLU A 6 22.65 3.38 32.22
C GLU A 6 23.15 2.92 30.84
N GLU A 7 22.53 1.89 30.26
CA GLU A 7 22.82 1.41 28.90
C GLU A 7 22.11 2.22 27.81
N THR A 8 21.26 3.18 28.19
CA THR A 8 20.44 3.96 27.26
C THR A 8 20.91 5.41 27.20
N LEU A 9 21.32 5.84 26.00
CA LEU A 9 21.62 7.22 25.70
C LEU A 9 20.52 7.82 24.82
N VAL A 10 19.83 8.83 25.34
CA VAL A 10 18.90 9.65 24.56
C VAL A 10 19.49 11.05 24.42
N VAL A 11 19.74 11.47 23.18
CA VAL A 11 20.27 12.78 22.85
C VAL A 11 19.15 13.63 22.27
N THR A 12 18.81 14.72 22.96
CA THR A 12 17.71 15.62 22.57
C THR A 12 18.18 17.01 22.17
N LYS A 13 19.45 17.35 22.43
CA LYS A 13 20.03 18.64 22.06
C LYS A 13 20.59 18.56 20.66
N THR A 14 20.39 19.64 19.90
CA THR A 14 21.03 19.80 18.58
C THR A 14 22.53 19.62 18.70
N THR A 15 23.09 18.74 17.89
CA THR A 15 24.53 18.52 17.80
C THR A 15 24.90 18.09 16.39
N LYS A 16 26.08 18.51 15.93
CA LYS A 16 26.60 18.11 14.62
C LYS A 16 27.33 16.78 14.67
N THR A 17 28.01 16.51 15.78
CA THR A 17 28.81 15.30 15.96
C THR A 17 28.42 14.62 17.26
N LEU A 18 28.28 13.30 17.22
CA LEU A 18 28.01 12.47 18.37
C LEU A 18 28.96 11.27 18.34
N ILE A 19 29.73 11.13 19.40
CA ILE A 19 30.55 9.94 19.66
C ILE A 19 29.87 9.22 20.81
N VAL A 20 29.42 7.99 20.56
CA VAL A 20 28.68 7.21 21.57
C VAL A 20 29.68 6.67 22.60
N PRO A 21 29.52 6.95 23.90
CA PRO A 21 30.39 6.41 24.95
C PRO A 21 30.27 4.89 25.04
N LYS A 22 31.32 4.22 25.54
CA LYS A 22 31.25 2.80 25.92
C LYS A 22 30.16 2.53 26.96
N GLY A 23 29.65 1.32 27.01
CA GLY A 23 28.57 0.87 27.91
C GLY A 23 27.16 1.17 27.40
N ILE A 24 27.01 2.06 26.40
CA ILE A 24 25.71 2.35 25.79
C ILE A 24 25.35 1.24 24.81
N LYS A 25 24.21 0.58 25.04
CA LYS A 25 23.63 -0.45 24.17
C LYS A 25 22.43 0.04 23.38
N LYS A 26 21.74 1.08 23.87
CA LYS A 26 20.62 1.71 23.19
C LYS A 26 20.89 3.19 22.96
N LEU A 27 20.94 3.58 21.70
CA LEU A 27 21.05 4.97 21.29
C LEU A 27 19.75 5.46 20.65
N VAL A 28 19.29 6.63 21.08
CA VAL A 28 18.26 7.42 20.40
C VAL A 28 18.79 8.84 20.23
N CYS A 29 19.02 9.26 19.00
CA CYS A 29 19.56 10.56 18.61
C CYS A 29 18.85 11.15 17.38
N SER A 30 17.52 11.01 17.35
CA SER A 30 16.68 11.43 16.23
C SER A 30 16.43 12.95 16.24
N ASP A 31 16.38 13.57 15.06
CA ASP A 31 16.03 15.00 14.87
C ASP A 31 16.91 15.99 15.69
N ILE A 32 18.22 15.78 15.66
CA ILE A 32 19.19 16.66 16.35
C ILE A 32 20.13 17.39 15.39
N GLY A 33 19.90 17.27 14.08
CA GLY A 33 20.73 17.91 13.05
C GLY A 33 22.11 17.28 12.89
N LEU A 34 22.26 16.00 13.24
CA LEU A 34 23.53 15.28 13.25
C LEU A 34 24.11 15.14 11.84
N GLU A 35 25.38 15.50 11.69
CA GLU A 35 26.16 15.38 10.45
C GLU A 35 27.17 14.21 10.55
N THR A 36 27.59 13.84 11.76
CA THR A 36 28.53 12.73 12.01
C THR A 36 28.14 11.93 13.25
N LEU A 37 28.05 10.61 13.10
CA LEU A 37 27.79 9.66 14.18
C LEU A 37 28.90 8.61 14.23
N ILE A 38 29.53 8.48 15.40
CA ILE A 38 30.50 7.42 15.68
C ILE A 38 29.91 6.51 16.75
N LEU A 39 29.56 5.29 16.36
CA LEU A 39 28.99 4.28 17.24
C LEU A 39 30.10 3.55 18.00
N ASN A 40 29.78 3.06 19.21
CA ASN A 40 30.64 2.13 19.93
C ASN A 40 30.36 0.68 19.47
N GLU A 41 31.24 -0.28 19.75
CA GLU A 41 31.04 -1.68 19.31
C GLU A 41 29.97 -2.47 20.11
N GLU A 42 29.37 -1.89 21.14
CA GLU A 42 28.41 -2.52 22.05
C GLU A 42 26.96 -2.11 21.77
N VAL A 43 26.71 -1.12 20.89
CA VAL A 43 25.35 -0.67 20.57
C VAL A 43 24.56 -1.77 19.86
N VAL A 44 23.40 -2.10 20.40
CA VAL A 44 22.49 -3.12 19.86
C VAL A 44 21.29 -2.47 19.17
N TYR A 45 20.84 -1.34 19.70
CA TYR A 45 19.70 -0.57 19.21
C TYR A 45 20.16 0.84 18.85
N VAL A 46 19.93 1.25 17.59
CA VAL A 46 20.27 2.59 17.11
C VAL A 46 19.06 3.21 16.42
N ASP A 47 18.62 4.35 16.94
CA ASP A 47 17.73 5.27 16.24
C ASP A 47 18.47 6.61 16.03
N CYS A 48 18.86 6.87 14.79
CA CYS A 48 19.52 8.08 14.34
C CYS A 48 18.74 8.76 13.20
N SER A 49 17.42 8.57 13.18
CA SER A 49 16.53 9.08 12.15
C SER A 49 16.44 10.61 12.12
N HIS A 50 16.00 11.18 10.99
CA HIS A 50 15.77 12.62 10.83
C HIS A 50 17.01 13.48 11.07
N ASN A 51 18.15 13.10 10.48
CA ASN A 51 19.40 13.81 10.61
C ASN A 51 19.97 14.19 9.23
N LYS A 52 21.25 14.56 9.18
CA LYS A 52 21.96 14.99 7.96
C LYS A 52 23.13 14.06 7.64
N LEU A 53 23.13 12.83 8.18
CA LEU A 53 24.21 11.86 7.98
C LEU A 53 24.33 11.52 6.49
N THR A 54 25.54 11.57 5.96
CA THR A 54 25.86 11.15 4.57
C THR A 54 26.49 9.77 4.50
N VAL A 55 27.11 9.35 5.60
CA VAL A 55 27.71 8.02 5.79
C VAL A 55 27.35 7.55 7.20
N LEU A 56 27.11 6.25 7.35
CA LEU A 56 26.94 5.60 8.64
C LEU A 56 27.68 4.26 8.60
N THR A 57 28.66 4.10 9.50
CA THR A 57 29.29 2.80 9.76
C THR A 57 28.58 2.17 10.94
N VAL A 58 28.06 0.96 10.74
CA VAL A 58 27.23 0.26 11.73
C VAL A 58 28.04 -0.93 12.28
N PRO A 59 28.25 -1.03 13.60
CA PRO A 59 29.01 -2.12 14.19
C PRO A 59 28.20 -3.42 14.23
N ASN A 60 28.89 -4.57 14.26
CA ASN A 60 28.29 -5.90 14.12
C ASN A 60 27.32 -6.28 15.24
N SER A 61 27.36 -5.59 16.38
CA SER A 61 26.45 -5.79 17.52
C SER A 61 25.04 -5.25 17.27
N VAL A 62 24.84 -4.38 16.28
CA VAL A 62 23.53 -3.79 16.00
C VAL A 62 22.59 -4.85 15.46
N THR A 63 21.43 -4.96 16.11
CA THR A 63 20.34 -5.86 15.67
C THR A 63 19.07 -5.08 15.28
N TYR A 64 18.98 -3.81 15.69
CA TYR A 64 17.87 -2.90 15.38
C TYR A 64 18.42 -1.55 14.92
N LEU A 65 18.19 -1.20 13.65
CA LEU A 65 18.70 0.02 13.04
C LEU A 65 17.59 0.86 12.43
N LYS A 66 17.44 2.08 12.91
CA LYS A 66 16.68 3.17 12.29
C LYS A 66 17.61 4.30 11.91
N CYS A 67 17.78 4.51 10.62
CA CYS A 67 18.59 5.57 10.04
C CYS A 67 17.82 6.35 8.95
N CYS A 68 16.49 6.27 8.97
CA CYS A 68 15.63 6.91 7.99
C CYS A 68 15.69 8.45 8.03
N ASN A 69 15.32 9.10 6.93
CA ASN A 69 15.32 10.56 6.79
C ASN A 69 16.72 11.15 7.07
N ASN A 70 17.72 10.65 6.33
CA ASN A 70 19.08 11.15 6.33
C ASN A 70 19.49 11.52 4.90
N LYS A 71 20.79 11.62 4.63
CA LYS A 71 21.37 11.86 3.30
C LYS A 71 22.33 10.74 2.90
N LEU A 72 22.12 9.53 3.45
CA LEU A 72 23.03 8.40 3.24
C LEU A 72 23.06 8.05 1.75
N THR A 73 24.26 8.01 1.20
CA THR A 73 24.50 7.51 -0.17
C THR A 73 25.03 6.08 -0.16
N VAL A 74 25.65 5.67 0.95
CA VAL A 74 26.15 4.32 1.19
C VAL A 74 25.75 3.91 2.60
N LEU A 75 25.27 2.68 2.74
CA LEU A 75 24.97 2.06 4.01
C LEU A 75 25.47 0.62 3.99
N ILE A 76 26.38 0.28 4.90
CA ILE A 76 26.82 -1.10 5.12
C ILE A 76 26.06 -1.60 6.34
N VAL A 77 25.22 -2.61 6.13
CA VAL A 77 24.39 -3.21 7.17
C VAL A 77 25.06 -4.50 7.65
N PRO A 78 25.32 -4.67 8.94
CA PRO A 78 25.96 -5.87 9.46
C PRO A 78 24.98 -7.05 9.54
N ASP A 79 25.54 -8.27 9.51
CA ASP A 79 24.80 -9.53 9.44
C ASP A 79 23.86 -9.79 10.63
N GLY A 80 24.00 -9.06 11.74
CA GLY A 80 23.14 -9.19 12.93
C GLY A 80 21.81 -8.44 12.85
N VAL A 81 21.60 -7.56 11.86
CA VAL A 81 20.43 -6.67 11.80
C VAL A 81 19.15 -7.43 11.45
N THR A 82 18.20 -7.45 12.40
CA THR A 82 16.88 -8.07 12.22
C THR A 82 15.79 -7.08 11.81
N TYR A 83 15.95 -5.81 12.20
CA TYR A 83 15.05 -4.72 11.82
C TYR A 83 15.88 -3.60 11.19
N LEU A 84 15.57 -3.27 9.93
CA LEU A 84 16.25 -2.23 9.18
C LEU A 84 15.23 -1.22 8.64
N ASP A 85 15.36 0.03 9.09
CA ASP A 85 14.70 1.18 8.47
C ASP A 85 15.76 2.18 7.97
N CYS A 86 15.96 2.17 6.66
CA CYS A 86 16.87 3.05 5.93
C CYS A 86 16.12 3.92 4.91
N SER A 87 14.81 4.08 5.11
CA SER A 87 13.95 4.86 4.22
C SER A 87 14.31 6.34 4.13
N CYS A 88 13.84 7.03 3.09
CA CYS A 88 14.08 8.47 2.89
C CYS A 88 15.58 8.84 2.93
N ASN A 89 16.38 8.17 2.10
CA ASN A 89 17.81 8.42 1.94
C ASN A 89 18.15 8.62 0.46
N ARG A 90 19.42 8.48 0.09
CA ARG A 90 19.91 8.62 -1.29
C ARG A 90 20.66 7.37 -1.73
N LEU A 91 20.28 6.21 -1.20
CA LEU A 91 20.92 4.93 -1.52
C LEU A 91 20.60 4.56 -2.96
N THR A 92 21.65 4.27 -3.75
CA THR A 92 21.54 3.70 -5.10
C THR A 92 21.55 2.18 -5.07
N ASP A 93 22.21 1.62 -4.05
CA ASP A 93 22.40 0.20 -3.82
C ASP A 93 22.19 -0.12 -2.34
N LEU A 94 21.67 -1.30 -2.06
CA LEU A 94 21.48 -1.82 -0.71
C LEU A 94 21.70 -3.32 -0.70
N ILE A 95 22.70 -3.77 0.07
CA ILE A 95 22.87 -5.18 0.41
C ILE A 95 22.11 -5.42 1.70
N VAL A 96 21.08 -6.25 1.65
CA VAL A 96 20.25 -6.60 2.80
C VAL A 96 20.78 -7.91 3.39
N PRO A 97 21.19 -7.95 4.67
CA PRO A 97 21.67 -9.19 5.28
C PRO A 97 20.56 -10.23 5.51
N ASP A 98 20.94 -11.50 5.49
CA ASP A 98 20.00 -12.64 5.59
C ASP A 98 19.20 -12.70 6.90
N SER A 99 19.66 -12.02 7.95
CA SER A 99 18.99 -11.96 9.25
C SER A 99 17.82 -10.99 9.31
N VAL A 100 17.66 -10.11 8.31
CA VAL A 100 16.60 -9.09 8.28
C VAL A 100 15.23 -9.76 8.19
N ILE A 101 14.33 -9.36 9.10
CA ILE A 101 12.94 -9.82 9.18
C ILE A 101 11.99 -8.71 8.73
N HIS A 102 12.32 -7.46 9.06
CA HIS A 102 11.55 -6.26 8.70
C HIS A 102 12.45 -5.30 7.95
N LEU A 103 12.09 -5.01 6.69
CA LEU A 103 12.85 -4.13 5.81
C LEU A 103 12.00 -2.94 5.37
N LYS A 104 12.46 -1.73 5.72
CA LYS A 104 11.95 -0.46 5.19
C LYS A 104 13.08 0.26 4.46
N CYS A 105 12.94 0.39 3.14
CA CYS A 105 13.91 1.03 2.26
C CYS A 105 13.25 1.98 1.24
N TYR A 106 12.00 2.37 1.48
CA TYR A 106 11.25 3.28 0.63
C TYR A 106 11.88 4.66 0.49
N TYR A 107 11.52 5.39 -0.56
CA TYR A 107 12.08 6.71 -0.92
C TYR A 107 13.62 6.72 -0.93
N ASN A 108 14.19 5.81 -1.71
CA ASN A 108 15.60 5.81 -2.08
C ASN A 108 15.73 5.89 -3.61
N GLN A 109 16.92 5.62 -4.14
CA GLN A 109 17.20 5.60 -5.58
C GLN A 109 17.56 4.19 -6.06
N LEU A 110 17.09 3.16 -5.36
CA LEU A 110 17.42 1.76 -5.65
C LEU A 110 16.89 1.36 -7.03
N THR A 111 17.75 0.76 -7.84
CA THR A 111 17.37 0.19 -9.15
C THR A 111 17.22 -1.33 -9.11
N ILE A 112 17.92 -1.96 -8.17
CA ILE A 112 17.90 -3.39 -7.87
C ILE A 112 17.72 -3.54 -6.35
N LEU A 113 16.95 -4.53 -5.94
CA LEU A 113 16.83 -4.94 -4.55
C LEU A 113 16.75 -6.46 -4.47
N ILE A 114 17.73 -7.07 -3.81
CA ILE A 114 17.72 -8.50 -3.47
C ILE A 114 17.20 -8.59 -2.04
N VAL A 115 16.06 -9.27 -1.88
CA VAL A 115 15.39 -9.41 -0.60
C VAL A 115 15.68 -10.80 -0.05
N PRO A 116 16.22 -10.94 1.18
CA PRO A 116 16.49 -12.25 1.76
C PRO A 116 15.23 -13.03 2.17
N ASP A 117 15.37 -14.35 2.24
CA ASP A 117 14.27 -15.29 2.47
C ASP A 117 13.57 -15.16 3.83
N ARG A 118 14.13 -14.42 4.79
CA ARG A 118 13.53 -14.24 6.12
C ARG A 118 12.68 -12.98 6.27
N VAL A 119 12.65 -12.11 5.25
CA VAL A 119 11.88 -10.87 5.29
C VAL A 119 10.39 -11.17 5.25
N THR A 120 9.69 -10.83 6.33
CA THR A 120 8.23 -11.03 6.45
C THR A 120 7.43 -9.78 6.08
N SER A 121 8.03 -8.60 6.29
CA SER A 121 7.45 -7.30 5.93
C SER A 121 8.46 -6.52 5.10
N LEU A 122 8.06 -6.21 3.87
CA LEU A 122 8.86 -5.50 2.88
C LEU A 122 8.16 -4.22 2.46
N ASP A 123 8.83 -3.09 2.69
CA ASP A 123 8.39 -1.77 2.28
C ASP A 123 9.52 -1.11 1.47
N CYS A 124 9.33 -1.05 0.16
CA CYS A 124 10.30 -0.57 -0.83
C CYS A 124 9.70 0.44 -1.81
N TYR A 125 8.59 1.08 -1.45
CA TYR A 125 7.91 2.01 -2.35
C TYR A 125 8.76 3.25 -2.70
N GLY A 126 8.45 3.90 -3.81
CA GLY A 126 9.11 5.16 -4.17
C GLY A 126 10.60 5.00 -4.47
N ASN A 127 10.97 3.89 -5.13
CA ASN A 127 12.31 3.62 -5.64
C ASN A 127 12.31 3.63 -7.19
N GLN A 128 13.36 3.13 -7.80
CA GLN A 128 13.49 3.02 -9.27
C GLN A 128 13.58 1.55 -9.71
N LEU A 129 13.03 0.62 -8.93
CA LEU A 129 13.10 -0.81 -9.19
C LEU A 129 12.40 -1.15 -10.50
N THR A 130 13.08 -1.92 -11.35
CA THR A 130 12.54 -2.42 -12.63
C THR A 130 12.08 -3.87 -12.51
N GLU A 131 12.66 -4.60 -11.57
CA GLU A 131 12.32 -5.97 -11.22
C GLU A 131 12.33 -6.11 -9.69
N LEU A 132 11.51 -7.03 -9.17
CA LEU A 132 11.49 -7.40 -7.76
C LEU A 132 11.11 -8.87 -7.66
N ILE A 133 11.98 -9.66 -7.03
CA ILE A 133 11.69 -11.04 -6.65
C ILE A 133 11.28 -11.00 -5.17
N VAL A 134 10.04 -11.38 -4.90
CA VAL A 134 9.48 -11.34 -3.54
C VAL A 134 9.66 -12.73 -2.89
N PRO A 135 10.37 -12.84 -1.76
CA PRO A 135 10.59 -14.12 -1.09
C PRO A 135 9.31 -14.69 -0.49
N ASN A 136 9.26 -16.02 -0.37
CA ASN A 136 8.06 -16.76 0.08
C ASN A 136 7.56 -16.40 1.48
N SER A 137 8.42 -15.79 2.32
CA SER A 137 8.07 -15.39 3.69
C SER A 137 7.35 -14.05 3.78
N VAL A 138 7.34 -13.24 2.70
CA VAL A 138 6.71 -11.91 2.72
C VAL A 138 5.19 -12.05 2.81
N THR A 139 4.61 -11.51 3.87
CA THR A 139 3.15 -11.45 4.08
C THR A 139 2.58 -10.06 3.79
N ASN A 140 3.40 -9.02 3.95
CA ASN A 140 3.05 -7.62 3.73
C ASN A 140 4.05 -6.99 2.78
N LEU A 141 3.55 -6.53 1.63
CA LEU A 141 4.36 -5.94 0.57
C LEU A 141 3.81 -4.57 0.16
N ASP A 142 4.67 -3.56 0.28
CA ASP A 142 4.51 -2.31 -0.46
C ASP A 142 5.70 -2.12 -1.40
N CYS A 143 5.41 -2.22 -2.70
CA CYS A 143 6.35 -1.94 -3.79
C CYS A 143 5.78 -0.89 -4.75
N SER A 144 4.88 -0.04 -4.26
CA SER A 144 4.25 1.01 -5.06
C SER A 144 5.27 2.06 -5.55
N CYS A 145 4.88 2.87 -6.53
CA CYS A 145 5.70 3.99 -7.04
C CYS A 145 7.11 3.56 -7.47
N ASN A 146 7.21 2.46 -8.23
CA ASN A 146 8.44 1.96 -8.81
C ASN A 146 8.31 1.93 -10.35
N ARG A 147 9.18 1.17 -11.03
CA ARG A 147 9.15 1.01 -12.50
C ARG A 147 8.92 -0.44 -12.89
N LEU A 148 8.26 -1.23 -12.04
CA LEU A 148 8.06 -2.65 -12.22
C LEU A 148 7.17 -2.91 -13.44
N ALA A 149 7.67 -3.64 -14.42
CA ALA A 149 6.88 -4.11 -15.56
C ALA A 149 6.24 -5.48 -15.32
N LYS A 150 6.81 -6.24 -14.37
CA LYS A 150 6.36 -7.55 -13.92
C LYS A 150 6.53 -7.64 -12.41
N LEU A 151 5.65 -8.38 -11.76
CA LEU A 151 5.74 -8.69 -10.34
C LEU A 151 5.35 -10.15 -10.15
N ILE A 152 6.25 -10.92 -9.53
CA ILE A 152 6.02 -12.31 -9.16
C ILE A 152 5.82 -12.33 -7.65
N LEU A 153 4.68 -12.87 -7.21
CA LEU A 153 4.27 -12.87 -5.82
C LEU A 153 4.21 -14.30 -5.29
N PRO A 154 4.63 -14.53 -4.04
CA PRO A 154 4.43 -15.80 -3.37
C PRO A 154 3.00 -15.93 -2.86
N ASP A 155 2.59 -17.17 -2.58
CA ASP A 155 1.23 -17.50 -2.12
C ASP A 155 0.89 -16.98 -0.72
N CYS A 156 1.86 -16.45 0.03
CA CYS A 156 1.67 -16.00 1.42
C CYS A 156 1.34 -14.51 1.56
N VAL A 157 1.36 -13.72 0.47
CA VAL A 157 1.07 -12.27 0.54
C VAL A 157 -0.40 -12.06 0.92
N THR A 158 -0.65 -11.32 1.99
CA THR A 158 -2.01 -11.01 2.46
C THR A 158 -2.41 -9.56 2.21
N SER A 159 -1.42 -8.67 2.21
CA SER A 159 -1.57 -7.24 1.89
C SER A 159 -0.56 -6.85 0.84
N LEU A 160 -1.06 -6.29 -0.26
CA LEU A 160 -0.27 -5.89 -1.42
C LEU A 160 -0.62 -4.46 -1.84
N ASP A 161 0.38 -3.59 -1.83
CA ASP A 161 0.37 -2.36 -2.61
C ASP A 161 1.44 -2.44 -3.71
N CYS A 162 0.99 -2.43 -4.95
CA CYS A 162 1.82 -2.39 -6.15
C CYS A 162 1.39 -1.26 -7.10
N SER A 163 0.70 -0.25 -6.56
CA SER A 163 0.22 0.89 -7.32
C SER A 163 1.34 1.71 -7.95
N CYS A 164 0.99 2.54 -8.94
CA CYS A 164 1.92 3.47 -9.60
C CYS A 164 3.17 2.76 -10.15
N ASN A 165 2.96 1.68 -10.90
CA ASN A 165 4.02 0.91 -11.55
C ASN A 165 3.73 0.85 -13.07
N LYS A 166 4.38 -0.07 -13.78
CA LYS A 166 4.19 -0.32 -15.22
C LYS A 166 3.65 -1.74 -15.47
N LEU A 167 2.90 -2.28 -14.51
CA LEU A 167 2.43 -3.66 -14.59
C LEU A 167 1.38 -3.77 -15.70
N THR A 168 1.62 -4.68 -16.63
CA THR A 168 0.66 -5.04 -17.69
C THR A 168 -0.17 -6.28 -17.34
N LYS A 169 0.32 -7.07 -16.38
CA LYS A 169 -0.33 -8.26 -15.83
C LYS A 169 -0.04 -8.35 -14.35
N LEU A 170 -1.02 -8.84 -13.60
CA LEU A 170 -0.88 -9.14 -12.18
C LEU A 170 -1.64 -10.44 -11.88
N THR A 171 -0.92 -11.45 -11.40
CA THR A 171 -1.53 -12.65 -10.82
C THR A 171 -1.59 -12.43 -9.32
N VAL A 172 -2.79 -12.31 -8.77
CA VAL A 172 -3.03 -12.03 -7.35
C VAL A 172 -3.11 -13.35 -6.57
N PRO A 173 -2.25 -13.58 -5.54
CA PRO A 173 -2.33 -14.77 -4.71
C PRO A 173 -3.65 -14.92 -3.96
N ASN A 174 -4.10 -16.16 -3.74
CA ASN A 174 -5.40 -16.46 -3.11
C ASN A 174 -5.56 -15.90 -1.68
N SER A 175 -4.46 -15.66 -0.97
CA SER A 175 -4.41 -15.11 0.38
C SER A 175 -4.61 -13.60 0.46
N VAL A 176 -4.56 -12.88 -0.67
CA VAL A 176 -4.64 -11.42 -0.67
C VAL A 176 -6.04 -10.96 -0.23
N THR A 177 -6.07 -10.17 0.83
CA THR A 177 -7.30 -9.54 1.37
C THR A 177 -7.32 -8.04 1.13
N TYR A 178 -6.15 -7.42 0.99
CA TYR A 178 -5.97 -6.01 0.70
C TYR A 178 -5.11 -5.84 -0.55
N LEU A 179 -5.69 -5.26 -1.60
CA LEU A 179 -5.05 -5.08 -2.90
C LEU A 179 -5.17 -3.63 -3.36
N ILE A 180 -4.04 -2.92 -3.44
CA ILE A 180 -3.91 -1.66 -4.16
C ILE A 180 -3.01 -1.90 -5.37
N CYS A 181 -3.54 -1.66 -6.56
CA CYS A 181 -2.87 -1.83 -7.84
C CYS A 181 -3.23 -0.72 -8.84
N HIS A 182 -3.69 0.43 -8.35
CA HIS A 182 -4.05 1.56 -9.18
C HIS A 182 -2.86 2.16 -9.96
N ASN A 183 -3.12 2.96 -10.99
CA ASN A 183 -2.09 3.59 -11.84
C ASN A 183 -1.09 2.54 -12.38
N ASN A 184 -1.63 1.54 -13.07
CA ASN A 184 -0.88 0.54 -13.81
C ASN A 184 -1.44 0.43 -15.25
N GLN A 185 -1.02 -0.57 -16.01
CA GLN A 185 -1.45 -0.83 -17.39
C GLN A 185 -2.18 -2.18 -17.48
N LEU A 186 -2.92 -2.55 -16.43
CA LEU A 186 -3.58 -3.85 -16.36
C LEU A 186 -4.79 -3.85 -17.30
N ALA A 187 -4.74 -4.67 -18.35
CA ALA A 187 -5.89 -4.90 -19.24
C ALA A 187 -6.88 -5.95 -18.70
N LYS A 188 -6.41 -6.80 -17.77
CA LYS A 188 -7.19 -7.83 -17.09
C LYS A 188 -6.72 -7.98 -15.65
N LEU A 189 -7.66 -8.14 -14.75
CA LEU A 189 -7.42 -8.44 -13.35
C LEU A 189 -8.33 -9.59 -12.90
N ILE A 190 -7.73 -10.68 -12.42
CA ILE A 190 -8.45 -11.80 -11.81
C ILE A 190 -8.25 -11.69 -10.31
N LEU A 191 -9.37 -11.63 -9.58
CA LEU A 191 -9.36 -11.45 -8.13
C LEU A 191 -9.67 -12.77 -7.43
N PRO A 192 -8.95 -13.11 -6.36
CA PRO A 192 -9.31 -14.21 -5.49
C PRO A 192 -10.49 -13.83 -4.59
N ASN A 193 -11.23 -14.84 -4.14
CA ASN A 193 -12.41 -14.66 -3.28
C ASN A 193 -12.10 -14.08 -1.88
N ALA A 194 -10.84 -13.91 -1.52
CA ALA A 194 -10.44 -13.37 -0.23
C ALA A 194 -10.31 -11.83 -0.24
N VAL A 195 -10.30 -11.17 -1.40
CA VAL A 195 -10.11 -9.72 -1.47
C VAL A 195 -11.28 -9.01 -0.80
N VAL A 196 -10.96 -8.14 0.16
CA VAL A 196 -11.92 -7.32 0.91
C VAL A 196 -11.80 -5.86 0.50
N ASN A 197 -10.58 -5.36 0.34
CA ASN A 197 -10.32 -3.99 -0.09
C ASN A 197 -9.57 -4.03 -1.42
N LEU A 198 -10.14 -3.39 -2.42
CA LEU A 198 -9.58 -3.31 -3.76
C LEU A 198 -9.52 -1.86 -4.22
N ASP A 199 -8.34 -1.43 -4.63
CA ASP A 199 -8.16 -0.27 -5.49
C ASP A 199 -7.40 -0.69 -6.76
N CYS A 200 -8.08 -0.62 -7.89
CA CYS A 200 -7.58 -0.91 -9.23
C CYS A 200 -7.87 0.24 -10.20
N SER A 201 -8.06 1.45 -9.67
CA SER A 201 -8.30 2.64 -10.47
C SER A 201 -7.14 2.94 -11.44
N TYR A 202 -7.41 3.72 -12.49
CA TYR A 202 -6.41 4.12 -13.49
C TYR A 202 -5.61 2.94 -14.05
N ASN A 203 -6.33 2.04 -14.71
CA ASN A 203 -5.77 0.89 -15.43
C ASN A 203 -6.44 0.81 -16.81
N GLU A 204 -6.23 -0.28 -17.53
CA GLU A 204 -6.79 -0.51 -18.87
C GLU A 204 -7.85 -1.61 -18.86
N LEU A 205 -8.48 -1.86 -17.71
CA LEU A 205 -9.42 -2.98 -17.54
C LEU A 205 -10.66 -2.75 -18.39
N ILE A 206 -11.04 -3.75 -19.18
CA ILE A 206 -12.29 -3.76 -19.97
C ILE A 206 -13.42 -4.53 -19.28
N GLU A 207 -13.06 -5.43 -18.37
CA GLU A 207 -13.97 -6.23 -17.57
C GLU A 207 -13.35 -6.42 -16.17
N LEU A 208 -14.20 -6.41 -15.14
CA LEU A 208 -13.81 -6.70 -13.78
C LEU A 208 -14.90 -7.52 -13.08
N ILE A 209 -14.57 -8.78 -12.75
CA ILE A 209 -15.44 -9.63 -11.93
C ILE A 209 -15.03 -9.43 -10.46
N VAL A 210 -15.89 -8.77 -9.70
CA VAL A 210 -15.63 -8.45 -8.29
C VAL A 210 -16.16 -9.58 -7.39
N PRO A 211 -15.32 -10.21 -6.55
CA PRO A 211 -15.77 -11.20 -5.58
C PRO A 211 -16.74 -10.60 -4.54
N GLY A 212 -17.68 -11.42 -4.05
CA GLY A 212 -18.67 -10.97 -3.05
C GLY A 212 -18.08 -10.59 -1.68
N SER A 213 -16.81 -10.89 -1.43
CA SER A 213 -16.05 -10.50 -0.23
C SER A 213 -15.63 -9.04 -0.22
N VAL A 214 -15.61 -8.37 -1.38
CA VAL A 214 -15.12 -7.00 -1.49
C VAL A 214 -16.10 -6.03 -0.81
N THR A 215 -15.60 -5.33 0.21
CA THR A 215 -16.34 -4.29 0.96
C THR A 215 -15.81 -2.90 0.70
N PHE A 216 -14.68 -2.75 0.00
CA PHE A 216 -14.16 -1.49 -0.51
C PHE A 216 -13.68 -1.70 -1.95
N LEU A 217 -14.23 -0.93 -2.89
CA LEU A 217 -13.82 -0.95 -4.29
C LEU A 217 -13.54 0.44 -4.80
N ASP A 218 -12.36 0.57 -5.37
CA ASP A 218 -11.97 1.64 -6.26
C ASP A 218 -11.51 1.07 -7.62
N CYS A 219 -12.08 1.55 -8.73
CA CYS A 219 -11.84 1.07 -10.09
C CYS A 219 -12.10 2.14 -11.18
N PHE A 220 -12.20 3.43 -10.82
CA PHE A 220 -12.43 4.48 -11.82
C PHE A 220 -11.21 4.64 -12.75
N GLY A 221 -11.38 5.29 -13.90
CA GLY A 221 -10.25 5.48 -14.84
C GLY A 221 -9.81 4.20 -15.56
N ASN A 222 -10.72 3.24 -15.71
CA ASN A 222 -10.55 2.03 -16.54
C ASN A 222 -11.36 2.14 -17.85
N LEU A 223 -11.25 1.13 -18.71
CA LEU A 223 -11.96 1.01 -19.99
C LEU A 223 -13.18 0.08 -19.92
N LEU A 224 -13.80 -0.04 -18.73
CA LEU A 224 -14.95 -0.91 -18.50
C LEU A 224 -16.11 -0.47 -19.39
N GLU A 225 -16.75 -1.37 -20.13
CA GLU A 225 -17.76 -0.97 -21.14
C GLU A 225 -18.93 -0.17 -20.52
N ASP A 226 -19.24 0.98 -21.11
CA ASP A 226 -20.41 1.81 -20.79
C ASP A 226 -21.71 1.14 -21.29
N LEU A 227 -22.36 0.37 -20.42
CA LEU A 227 -23.59 -0.33 -20.77
C LEU A 227 -24.85 0.56 -20.72
N SER A 228 -24.73 1.86 -20.45
CA SER A 228 -25.87 2.79 -20.45
C SER A 228 -26.59 2.85 -21.81
N LYS A 229 -25.92 2.45 -22.90
CA LYS A 229 -26.44 2.43 -24.28
C LYS A 229 -27.24 1.18 -24.64
N TYR A 230 -27.14 0.09 -23.88
CA TYR A 230 -27.87 -1.16 -24.13
C TYR A 230 -29.23 -1.16 -23.41
N ASN A 231 -30.14 -0.26 -23.83
CA ASN A 231 -31.45 -0.07 -23.19
C ASN A 231 -32.57 -0.99 -23.75
N LYS A 232 -32.25 -2.04 -24.51
CA LYS A 232 -33.23 -2.99 -25.05
C LYS A 232 -32.94 -4.42 -24.59
N LEU A 233 -33.73 -4.85 -23.61
CA LEU A 233 -34.22 -6.21 -23.35
C LEU A 233 -33.37 -7.36 -23.91
N ILE A 234 -32.28 -7.71 -23.23
CA ILE A 234 -31.74 -9.07 -23.23
C ILE A 234 -31.61 -9.53 -21.77
N LYS A 235 -32.12 -10.74 -21.48
CA LYS A 235 -32.05 -11.45 -20.18
C LYS A 235 -30.60 -11.52 -19.66
N PRO A 236 -30.39 -11.66 -18.33
CA PRO A 236 -29.29 -11.00 -17.64
C PRO A 236 -27.94 -11.67 -17.92
N LYS A 237 -26.97 -10.86 -18.35
CA LYS A 237 -25.55 -11.12 -18.16
C LYS A 237 -24.92 -9.89 -17.53
N VAL A 238 -24.73 -10.01 -16.20
CA VAL A 238 -23.74 -9.40 -15.31
C VAL A 238 -23.51 -7.88 -15.37
N VAL A 239 -23.26 -7.33 -14.18
CA VAL A 239 -23.34 -5.94 -13.71
C VAL A 239 -22.49 -4.93 -14.51
N SER A 240 -23.13 -3.82 -14.90
CA SER A 240 -22.51 -2.58 -15.38
C SER A 240 -22.04 -1.72 -14.20
N LEU A 241 -20.79 -1.27 -14.21
CA LEU A 241 -20.26 -0.24 -13.30
C LEU A 241 -19.67 0.87 -14.15
N TYR A 242 -20.46 1.92 -14.41
CA TYR A 242 -19.94 3.17 -14.96
C TYR A 242 -20.20 4.30 -13.97
N ASP A 243 -19.12 5.01 -13.68
CA ASP A 243 -18.93 6.15 -12.76
C ASP A 243 -19.44 5.95 -11.33
N MET A 244 -18.67 5.25 -10.51
CA MET A 244 -18.53 5.53 -9.07
C MET A 244 -17.57 4.55 -8.41
N CYS A 245 -16.40 5.06 -8.02
CA CYS A 245 -15.58 4.40 -7.03
C CYS A 245 -15.20 5.43 -5.98
N HIS A 246 -15.66 5.17 -4.75
CA HIS A 246 -15.10 5.82 -3.56
C HIS A 246 -15.49 5.18 -2.23
N VAL A 247 -16.61 4.44 -2.07
CA VAL A 247 -16.87 3.66 -0.84
C VAL A 247 -17.91 2.56 -1.09
N MET A 248 -17.56 1.28 -0.87
CA MET A 248 -18.54 0.20 -0.94
C MET A 248 -19.40 0.15 0.32
N VAL A 249 -20.69 0.32 0.05
CA VAL A 249 -21.91 -0.09 0.75
C VAL A 249 -22.11 0.09 2.27
N ASN A 250 -23.30 0.57 2.66
CA ASN A 250 -23.80 0.47 4.05
C ASN A 250 -24.27 -0.96 4.38
N GLU A 251 -24.76 -1.18 5.61
CA GLU A 251 -25.27 -2.46 6.14
C GLU A 251 -26.35 -3.16 5.29
N ASN A 252 -26.84 -2.50 4.23
CA ASN A 252 -27.84 -3.02 3.29
C ASN A 252 -27.31 -3.20 1.85
N ASN A 253 -25.99 -3.27 1.63
CA ASN A 253 -25.38 -3.41 0.30
C ASN A 253 -25.71 -2.26 -0.68
N ILE A 254 -25.85 -1.03 -0.18
CA ILE A 254 -26.09 0.19 -1.00
C ILE A 254 -24.86 1.10 -1.00
N PRO A 255 -24.16 1.34 -2.13
CA PRO A 255 -22.90 2.09 -2.15
C PRO A 255 -23.09 3.49 -1.54
N ARG A 256 -22.15 4.04 -0.74
CA ARG A 256 -22.44 5.28 0.04
C ARG A 256 -22.71 6.50 -0.83
N CYS A 257 -22.29 6.48 -2.08
CA CYS A 257 -22.68 7.45 -3.10
C CYS A 257 -24.20 7.44 -3.43
N PHE A 258 -24.94 6.39 -3.05
CA PHE A 258 -26.39 6.30 -3.12
C PHE A 258 -27.11 6.82 -1.87
N SER A 259 -26.41 7.29 -0.83
CA SER A 259 -27.06 8.02 0.28
C SER A 259 -27.86 9.25 -0.18
N LYS A 260 -27.76 9.60 -1.48
CA LYS A 260 -28.43 10.71 -2.16
C LYS A 260 -29.29 10.27 -3.37
N VAL A 261 -29.78 9.03 -3.45
CA VAL A 261 -30.78 8.67 -4.48
C VAL A 261 -32.17 9.13 -4.04
N TYR A 262 -32.66 10.20 -4.68
CA TYR A 262 -33.90 10.90 -4.30
C TYR A 262 -35.20 10.29 -4.82
N LYS A 263 -35.17 9.27 -5.70
CA LYS A 263 -36.42 8.66 -6.19
C LYS A 263 -36.23 7.30 -6.82
N VAL A 264 -37.06 6.35 -6.41
CA VAL A 264 -37.32 5.10 -7.14
C VAL A 264 -38.79 5.14 -7.56
N THR A 265 -39.06 5.06 -8.86
CA THR A 265 -40.41 4.86 -9.42
C THR A 265 -40.50 3.50 -10.12
N CYS A 266 -41.71 2.92 -10.12
CA CYS A 266 -42.00 1.64 -10.78
C CYS A 266 -43.10 1.87 -11.83
N ASP A 267 -42.76 1.67 -13.11
CA ASP A 267 -43.68 1.91 -14.24
C ASP A 267 -44.95 1.04 -14.18
N GLY A 268 -44.86 -0.18 -13.62
CA GLY A 268 -46.03 -1.07 -13.45
C GLY A 268 -47.01 -0.65 -12.36
N CYS A 269 -46.66 0.33 -11.52
CA CYS A 269 -47.47 0.76 -10.37
C CYS A 269 -48.06 2.19 -10.52
N GLY A 270 -47.94 2.80 -11.70
CA GLY A 270 -48.49 4.14 -11.97
C GLY A 270 -47.88 5.25 -11.11
N ASP A 271 -46.55 5.38 -11.13
CA ASP A 271 -45.80 6.51 -10.52
C ASP A 271 -45.91 6.68 -8.99
N LYS A 272 -46.35 5.65 -8.25
CA LYS A 272 -46.32 5.74 -6.78
C LYS A 272 -44.88 5.75 -6.25
N VAL A 273 -44.53 6.88 -5.63
CA VAL A 273 -43.25 7.11 -4.94
C VAL A 273 -43.11 6.12 -3.78
N VAL A 274 -42.04 5.32 -3.79
CA VAL A 274 -41.59 4.61 -2.58
C VAL A 274 -40.99 5.67 -1.66
N LYS A 275 -41.74 6.09 -0.64
CA LYS A 275 -41.30 7.11 0.33
C LYS A 275 -40.15 6.55 1.17
N ASP A 276 -39.00 7.18 1.09
CA ASP A 276 -38.15 7.34 2.28
C ASP A 276 -37.57 8.75 2.28
N SER A 277 -37.61 9.40 3.44
CA SER A 277 -37.46 10.85 3.60
C SER A 277 -36.11 11.18 4.25
N ALA A 278 -35.25 11.97 3.60
CA ALA A 278 -34.32 12.92 4.26
C ALA A 278 -33.54 13.76 3.22
N TYR A 279 -33.41 15.05 3.50
CA TYR A 279 -32.66 16.08 2.75
C TYR A 279 -31.19 16.11 3.24
N THR A 280 -30.15 16.36 2.40
CA THR A 280 -29.40 17.65 2.33
C THR A 280 -28.38 17.76 1.17
N LEU A 281 -28.09 19.03 0.82
CA LEU A 281 -27.21 19.63 -0.21
C LEU A 281 -25.70 19.24 -0.15
N CYS A 282 -25.03 19.01 -1.30
CA CYS A 282 -23.60 19.35 -1.53
C CYS A 282 -23.36 19.60 -3.03
N GLU A 283 -22.67 20.69 -3.35
CA GLU A 283 -22.07 21.02 -4.65
C GLU A 283 -20.79 20.19 -4.89
N GLY A 284 -20.55 19.76 -6.14
CA GLY A 284 -19.30 19.11 -6.55
C GLY A 284 -19.43 18.29 -7.84
N ASN A 285 -18.83 18.80 -8.92
CA ASN A 285 -18.92 18.42 -10.32
C ASN A 285 -18.69 16.93 -10.70
N ARG A 286 -19.75 16.24 -11.16
CA ARG A 286 -20.00 15.67 -12.51
C ARG A 286 -21.02 14.53 -12.38
N GLU A 287 -22.10 14.65 -13.16
CA GLU A 287 -23.33 13.86 -13.04
C GLU A 287 -23.22 12.47 -13.68
N GLY A 288 -23.83 11.47 -13.02
CA GLY A 288 -24.10 10.14 -13.58
C GLY A 288 -25.25 9.47 -12.80
N TYR A 289 -26.17 8.78 -13.49
CA TYR A 289 -27.34 8.12 -12.89
C TYR A 289 -27.13 6.62 -12.77
N ILE A 290 -27.54 6.02 -11.65
CA ILE A 290 -27.55 4.56 -11.48
C ILE A 290 -28.98 4.00 -11.54
N ARG A 291 -29.21 3.02 -12.42
CA ARG A 291 -30.50 2.31 -12.54
C ARG A 291 -30.49 1.02 -11.72
N LYS A 292 -31.18 1.02 -10.58
CA LYS A 292 -31.44 -0.20 -9.79
C LYS A 292 -32.67 -0.91 -10.35
N THR A 293 -32.54 -2.18 -10.77
CA THR A 293 -33.70 -3.02 -11.09
C THR A 293 -34.37 -3.45 -9.79
N ILE A 294 -35.44 -2.75 -9.38
CA ILE A 294 -36.28 -3.19 -8.26
C ILE A 294 -37.39 -4.07 -8.82
N LYS A 295 -37.40 -5.36 -8.44
CA LYS A 295 -38.54 -6.24 -8.72
C LYS A 295 -39.69 -5.88 -7.77
N CYS A 296 -40.75 -5.30 -8.32
CA CYS A 296 -41.99 -5.05 -7.58
C CYS A 296 -42.67 -6.39 -7.24
N LYS A 297 -42.98 -6.62 -5.95
CA LYS A 297 -43.71 -7.82 -5.48
C LYS A 297 -45.12 -7.96 -6.07
N LYS A 298 -45.70 -6.88 -6.63
CA LYS A 298 -47.03 -6.86 -7.27
C LYS A 298 -47.02 -7.16 -8.77
N CYS A 299 -45.86 -7.20 -9.42
CA CYS A 299 -45.74 -7.38 -10.87
C CYS A 299 -45.26 -8.81 -11.26
N PHE A 300 -45.59 -9.81 -10.44
CA PHE A 300 -45.54 -11.22 -10.80
C PHE A 300 -46.95 -11.70 -11.14
#